data_AF-A0A094MCX8-F1
#
_entry.id   AF-A0A094MCX8-F1
#
_cell.length_a   1.000
_cell.length_b   1.000
_cell.length_c   1.000
_cell.angle_alpha   90.00
_cell.angle_beta   90.00
_cell.angle_gamma   90.00
#
_symmetry.space_group_name_H-M   'P 1'
#
loop_
_entity.id
_entity.type
_entity.pdbx_description
1 polymer ?
#
loop_
_entity_poly.entity_id
_entity_poly.type
_entity_poly.pdbx_seq_one_letter_code
_entity_poly.pdbx_strand_id
1 'polypeptide(L)'
;SFGIMALNEFATRMESSVHREEQQGTSSWELYLEKRSFVLQFLHSSLSLQHLQHLYSNAELLKRCYFYLDIEPKQVNVRDQNHVTHPIDILQLIDPVHLQRMKKVGKNQTEIQLSLLTELLEQLARGWEELSCYVETYDMTTFLCQWDLIAQKLSKLSQFMETLISLQVPGQLYAKHSLVSHADLRGTSLPAITLSLQTKMPLIFDREASFAHKNWAKLKWFSENQESQLGPCELYTKLVTDRSLRELGHGRIQTVTSNTCVVQDLQPGRSYEFTIRRAATDTLVFVKWHDSIILKTKTNADE
;
A
#
# COMPACT_ATOMS: atom_id res chain seq x y z
N SER A 1 -26.31 83.41 28.67
CA SER A 1 -26.63 82.48 27.58
C SER A 1 -25.66 81.31 27.68
N PHE A 2 -26.04 80.27 28.41
CA PHE A 2 -25.25 79.06 28.61
C PHE A 2 -26.21 77.89 28.35
N GLY A 3 -25.97 77.15 27.28
CA GLY A 3 -26.79 76.02 26.88
C GLY A 3 -26.63 75.76 25.40
N ILE A 4 -26.47 74.48 25.05
CA ILE A 4 -26.36 73.94 23.68
C ILE A 4 -24.95 74.05 23.06
N MET A 5 -23.93 73.46 23.69
CA MET A 5 -22.71 73.02 22.97
C MET A 5 -22.12 71.69 23.45
N ALA A 6 -22.69 71.03 24.47
CA ALA A 6 -22.11 69.80 25.04
C ALA A 6 -22.78 68.49 24.55
N LEU A 7 -23.85 68.55 23.77
CA LEU A 7 -24.58 67.36 23.30
C LEU A 7 -24.11 66.85 21.93
N ASN A 8 -23.41 67.67 21.14
CA ASN A 8 -23.00 67.28 19.79
C ASN A 8 -21.69 66.47 19.78
N GLU A 9 -20.74 66.76 20.67
CA GLU A 9 -19.45 66.06 20.74
C GLU A 9 -19.54 64.61 21.22
N PHE A 10 -20.53 64.27 22.06
CA PHE A 10 -20.74 62.88 22.50
C PHE A 10 -21.38 62.00 21.43
N ALA A 11 -22.25 62.55 20.58
CA ALA A 11 -22.86 61.81 19.46
C ALA A 11 -21.81 61.44 18.39
N THR A 12 -20.92 62.37 18.05
CA THR A 12 -19.89 62.15 17.01
C THR A 12 -18.78 61.20 17.47
N ARG A 13 -18.49 61.17 18.77
CA ARG A 13 -17.50 60.24 19.36
C ARG A 13 -18.05 58.82 19.50
N MET A 14 -19.37 58.68 19.58
CA MET A 14 -20.09 57.41 19.66
C MET A 14 -20.37 56.85 18.26
N GLU A 15 -20.71 57.68 17.27
CA GLU A 15 -20.80 57.28 15.86
C GLU A 15 -19.44 56.86 15.28
N SER A 16 -18.34 57.54 15.67
CA SER A 16 -16.99 57.14 15.23
C SER A 16 -16.45 55.89 15.91
N SER A 17 -16.90 55.54 17.12
CA SER A 17 -16.58 54.23 17.73
C SER A 17 -17.40 53.11 17.09
N VAL A 18 -18.69 53.36 16.80
CA VAL A 18 -19.59 52.40 16.14
C VAL A 18 -19.14 52.11 14.70
N HIS A 19 -18.77 53.12 13.91
CA HIS A 19 -18.25 52.89 12.55
C HIS A 19 -16.89 52.20 12.52
N ARG A 20 -16.06 52.39 13.55
CA ARG A 20 -14.77 51.71 13.68
C ARG A 20 -14.95 50.25 14.08
N GLU A 21 -15.92 49.94 14.95
CA GLU A 21 -16.32 48.56 15.29
C GLU A 21 -17.01 47.84 14.12
N GLU A 22 -17.85 48.53 13.35
CA GLU A 22 -18.49 47.97 12.14
C GLU A 22 -17.49 47.67 11.02
N GLN A 23 -16.54 48.58 10.74
CA GLN A 23 -15.49 48.36 9.75
C GLN A 23 -14.52 47.24 10.18
N GLN A 24 -14.19 47.16 11.47
CA GLN A 24 -13.29 46.13 12.01
C GLN A 24 -13.98 44.76 12.14
N GLY A 25 -15.29 44.74 12.39
CA GLY A 25 -16.13 43.55 12.31
C GLY A 25 -16.28 43.04 10.87
N THR A 26 -16.43 43.94 9.90
CA THR A 26 -16.51 43.59 8.47
C THR A 26 -15.19 42.99 7.97
N SER A 27 -14.04 43.61 8.28
CA SER A 27 -12.74 43.07 7.85
C SER A 27 -12.38 41.76 8.53
N SER A 28 -12.77 41.58 9.80
CA SER A 28 -12.55 40.31 10.54
C SER A 28 -13.43 39.20 9.98
N TRP A 29 -14.66 39.52 9.58
CA TRP A 29 -15.58 38.59 8.95
C TRP A 29 -15.09 38.12 7.57
N GLU A 30 -14.61 39.05 6.74
CA GLU A 30 -14.00 38.72 5.44
C GLU A 30 -12.78 37.80 5.60
N LEU A 31 -11.87 38.14 6.52
CA LEU A 31 -10.69 37.33 6.81
C LEU A 31 -11.07 35.94 7.34
N TYR A 32 -12.10 35.84 8.17
CA TYR A 32 -12.64 34.56 8.64
C TYR A 32 -13.18 33.73 7.48
N LEU A 33 -14.00 34.31 6.60
CA LEU A 33 -14.57 33.61 5.45
C LEU A 33 -13.48 33.12 4.49
N GLU A 34 -12.46 33.93 4.22
CA GLU A 34 -11.30 33.55 3.40
C GLU A 34 -10.58 32.33 3.99
N LYS A 35 -10.18 32.43 5.26
CA LYS A 35 -9.45 31.36 5.96
C LYS A 35 -10.27 30.09 6.13
N ARG A 36 -11.57 30.23 6.42
CA ARG A 36 -12.51 29.10 6.50
C ARG A 36 -12.68 28.44 5.13
N SER A 37 -12.81 29.23 4.06
CA SER A 37 -12.87 28.72 2.69
C SER A 37 -11.61 27.95 2.32
N PHE A 38 -10.43 28.42 2.76
CA PHE A 38 -9.17 27.72 2.54
C PHE A 38 -9.16 26.33 3.20
N VAL A 39 -9.59 26.22 4.46
CA VAL A 39 -9.70 24.92 5.15
C VAL A 39 -10.70 24.01 4.45
N LEU A 40 -11.88 24.51 4.10
CA LEU A 40 -12.91 23.74 3.40
C LEU A 40 -12.41 23.24 2.04
N GLN A 41 -11.74 24.09 1.27
CA GLN A 41 -11.15 23.71 -0.01
C GLN A 41 -10.16 22.58 0.17
N PHE A 42 -9.28 22.64 1.17
CA PHE A 42 -8.35 21.57 1.49
C PHE A 42 -9.07 20.26 1.84
N LEU A 43 -10.12 20.31 2.68
CA LEU A 43 -10.91 19.14 3.09
C LEU A 43 -11.73 18.52 1.94
N HIS A 44 -12.20 19.31 0.98
CA HIS A 44 -13.01 18.83 -0.14
C HIS A 44 -12.22 18.44 -1.38
N SER A 45 -10.94 18.84 -1.47
CA SER A 45 -10.07 18.50 -2.59
C SER A 45 -8.93 17.57 -2.12
N SER A 46 -7.85 18.17 -1.61
CA SER A 46 -6.60 17.48 -1.26
C SER A 46 -6.81 16.34 -0.26
N LEU A 47 -7.60 16.59 0.80
CA LEU A 47 -7.90 15.63 1.86
C LEU A 47 -9.37 15.16 1.81
N SER A 48 -9.97 15.04 0.63
CA SER A 48 -11.34 14.54 0.53
C SER A 48 -11.48 13.11 1.08
N LEU A 49 -12.65 12.80 1.66
CA LEU A 49 -12.93 11.47 2.19
C LEU A 49 -12.81 10.38 1.10
N GLN A 50 -13.22 10.70 -0.13
CA GLN A 50 -13.05 9.81 -1.28
C GLN A 50 -11.57 9.54 -1.58
N HIS A 51 -10.73 10.58 -1.51
CA HIS A 51 -9.29 10.42 -1.71
C HIS A 51 -8.68 9.58 -0.58
N LEU A 52 -9.03 9.85 0.68
CA LEU A 52 -8.61 9.02 1.82
C LEU A 52 -9.00 7.55 1.65
N GLN A 53 -10.25 7.26 1.27
CA GLN A 53 -10.72 5.89 1.00
C GLN A 53 -9.92 5.20 -0.11
N HIS A 54 -9.58 5.93 -1.18
CA HIS A 54 -8.74 5.41 -2.24
C HIS A 54 -7.34 5.06 -1.71
N LEU A 55 -6.72 5.95 -0.92
CA LEU A 55 -5.40 5.69 -0.33
C LEU A 55 -5.41 4.52 0.65
N TYR A 56 -6.46 4.38 1.47
CA TYR A 56 -6.68 3.21 2.33
C TYR A 56 -6.76 1.92 1.53
N SER A 57 -7.54 1.92 0.45
CA SER A 57 -7.70 0.75 -0.42
C SER A 57 -6.36 0.35 -1.04
N ASN A 58 -5.58 1.32 -1.53
CA ASN A 58 -4.25 1.06 -2.10
C ASN A 58 -3.27 0.52 -1.04
N ALA A 59 -3.29 1.05 0.18
CA ALA A 59 -2.43 0.57 1.26
C ALA A 59 -2.81 -0.85 1.71
N GLU A 60 -4.10 -1.17 1.79
CA GLU A 60 -4.57 -2.52 2.08
C GLU A 60 -4.22 -3.52 0.99
N LEU A 61 -4.29 -3.11 -0.28
CA LEU A 61 -3.79 -3.90 -1.40
C LEU A 61 -2.28 -4.14 -1.26
N LEU A 62 -1.49 -3.10 -1.01
CA LEU A 62 -0.04 -3.20 -0.88
C LEU A 62 0.38 -4.15 0.26
N LYS A 63 -0.35 -4.19 1.38
CA LYS A 63 -0.14 -5.14 2.47
C LYS A 63 -0.34 -6.61 2.06
N ARG A 64 -1.15 -6.87 1.03
CA ARG A 64 -1.45 -8.21 0.50
C ARG A 64 -0.52 -8.63 -0.64
N CYS A 65 0.20 -7.67 -1.21
CA CYS A 65 1.13 -7.94 -2.30
C CYS A 65 2.33 -8.79 -1.89
N TYR A 66 3.00 -9.32 -2.91
CA TYR A 66 4.26 -10.05 -2.81
C TYR A 66 5.41 -9.14 -3.24
N PHE A 67 6.46 -9.08 -2.44
CA PHE A 67 7.62 -8.22 -2.70
C PHE A 67 8.82 -9.09 -3.05
N TYR A 68 9.46 -8.76 -4.17
CA TYR A 68 10.64 -9.45 -4.69
C TYR A 68 11.80 -8.47 -4.82
N LEU A 69 13.03 -8.98 -4.70
CA LEU A 69 14.20 -8.25 -5.18
C LEU A 69 14.17 -8.25 -6.70
N ASP A 70 14.25 -7.06 -7.26
CA ASP A 70 14.50 -6.86 -8.67
C ASP A 70 15.95 -6.43 -8.86
N ILE A 71 16.67 -7.19 -9.67
CA ILE A 71 18.11 -7.03 -9.89
C ILE A 71 18.33 -6.72 -11.35
N GLU A 72 19.00 -5.59 -11.62
CA GLU A 72 19.38 -5.19 -12.97
C GLU A 72 20.90 -4.97 -13.06
N PRO A 73 21.54 -5.33 -14.18
CA PRO A 73 20.95 -6.00 -15.35
C PRO A 73 20.63 -7.50 -15.09
N LYS A 74 19.59 -8.04 -15.72
CA LYS A 74 19.23 -9.47 -15.62
C LYS A 74 20.32 -10.44 -16.11
N GLN A 75 21.06 -10.03 -17.15
CA GLN A 75 22.13 -10.83 -17.74
C GLN A 75 23.39 -9.99 -17.85
N VAL A 76 24.54 -10.63 -17.61
CA VAL A 76 25.86 -10.02 -17.79
C VAL A 76 26.72 -10.93 -18.64
N ASN A 77 27.50 -10.30 -19.52
CA ASN A 77 28.46 -10.95 -20.37
C ASN A 77 29.74 -11.26 -19.59
N VAL A 78 30.09 -12.54 -19.46
CA VAL A 78 31.31 -13.01 -18.78
C VAL A 78 32.21 -13.72 -19.77
N ARG A 79 33.52 -13.51 -19.65
CA ARG A 79 34.52 -14.13 -20.52
C ARG A 79 35.01 -15.45 -19.93
N ASP A 80 34.96 -16.51 -20.74
CA ASP A 80 35.45 -17.84 -20.36
C ASP A 80 36.98 -17.99 -20.53
N GLN A 81 37.50 -19.19 -20.23
CA GLN A 81 38.93 -19.52 -20.33
C GLN A 81 39.46 -19.47 -21.77
N ASN A 82 38.59 -19.57 -22.77
CA ASN A 82 38.92 -19.52 -24.19
C ASN A 82 38.72 -18.11 -24.78
N HIS A 83 38.55 -17.09 -23.93
CA HIS A 83 38.27 -15.71 -24.32
C HIS A 83 36.92 -15.46 -25.00
N VAL A 84 36.00 -16.43 -24.98
CA VAL A 84 34.66 -16.31 -25.53
C VAL A 84 33.74 -15.67 -24.49
N THR A 85 32.90 -14.74 -24.94
CA THR A 85 31.96 -14.02 -24.09
C THR A 85 30.60 -14.70 -24.11
N HIS A 86 30.07 -15.07 -22.94
CA HIS A 86 28.75 -15.68 -22.81
C HIS A 86 27.85 -14.85 -21.89
N PRO A 87 26.56 -14.71 -22.21
CA PRO A 87 25.60 -14.11 -21.29
C PRO A 87 25.32 -15.09 -20.14
N ILE A 88 25.47 -14.62 -18.91
CA ILE A 88 25.17 -15.35 -17.68
C ILE A 88 24.11 -14.57 -16.89
N ASP A 89 23.16 -15.28 -16.28
CA ASP A 89 22.20 -14.66 -15.36
C ASP A 89 22.93 -14.07 -14.15
N ILE A 90 22.66 -12.80 -13.85
CA ILE A 90 23.31 -12.09 -12.74
C ILE A 90 23.14 -12.82 -11.40
N LEU A 91 22.02 -13.51 -11.19
CA LEU A 91 21.74 -14.26 -9.97
C LEU A 91 22.75 -15.39 -9.73
N GLN A 92 23.31 -15.97 -10.80
CA GLN A 92 24.34 -17.01 -10.68
C GLN A 92 25.69 -16.47 -10.22
N LEU A 93 25.93 -15.17 -10.41
CA LEU A 93 27.16 -14.50 -10.01
C LEU A 93 27.07 -13.90 -8.60
N ILE A 94 25.86 -13.63 -8.12
CA ILE A 94 25.66 -13.03 -6.80
C ILE A 94 25.98 -14.04 -5.71
N ASP A 95 26.78 -13.61 -4.73
CA ASP A 95 27.08 -14.40 -3.55
C ASP A 95 25.78 -14.69 -2.76
N PRO A 96 25.46 -15.97 -2.45
CA PRO A 96 24.23 -16.32 -1.76
C PRO A 96 24.07 -15.66 -0.39
N VAL A 97 25.16 -15.45 0.36
CA VAL A 97 25.12 -14.80 1.68
C VAL A 97 24.79 -13.32 1.51
N HIS A 98 25.37 -12.65 0.52
CA HIS A 98 25.05 -11.27 0.18
C HIS A 98 23.59 -11.13 -0.28
N LEU A 99 23.09 -12.07 -1.09
CA LEU A 99 21.68 -12.08 -1.50
C LEU A 99 20.75 -12.20 -0.29
N GLN A 100 20.99 -13.13 0.62
CA GLN A 100 20.17 -13.28 1.84
C GLN A 100 20.21 -12.02 2.72
N ARG A 101 21.37 -11.37 2.83
CA ARG A 101 21.49 -10.09 3.53
C ARG A 101 20.61 -9.03 2.87
N MET A 102 20.63 -8.93 1.55
CA MET A 102 19.81 -7.96 0.82
C MET A 102 18.33 -8.25 0.93
N LYS A 103 17.93 -9.52 0.95
CA LYS A 103 16.54 -9.91 1.23
C LYS A 103 16.10 -9.43 2.61
N LYS A 104 16.95 -9.55 3.63
CA LYS A 104 16.64 -9.04 4.98
C LYS A 104 16.50 -7.51 4.99
N VAL A 105 17.36 -6.78 4.28
CA VAL A 105 17.25 -5.33 4.13
C VAL A 105 15.94 -4.95 3.44
N GLY A 106 15.63 -5.59 2.31
CA GLY A 106 14.38 -5.36 1.57
C GLY A 106 13.14 -5.67 2.42
N LYS A 107 13.20 -6.74 3.23
CA LYS A 107 12.10 -7.11 4.14
C LYS A 107 11.87 -6.02 5.17
N ASN A 108 12.92 -5.60 5.86
CA ASN A 108 12.83 -4.55 6.88
C ASN A 108 12.31 -3.23 6.27
N GLN A 109 12.81 -2.85 5.09
CA GLN A 109 12.34 -1.65 4.39
C GLN A 109 10.85 -1.75 4.04
N THR A 110 10.41 -2.91 3.54
CA THR A 110 8.99 -3.17 3.24
C THR A 110 8.13 -3.06 4.50
N GLU A 111 8.55 -3.69 5.61
CA GLU A 111 7.82 -3.62 6.88
C GLU A 111 7.72 -2.20 7.43
N ILE A 112 8.81 -1.42 7.37
CA ILE A 112 8.82 0.00 7.75
C ILE A 112 7.89 0.80 6.85
N GLN A 113 7.98 0.63 5.53
CA GLN A 113 7.15 1.34 4.55
C GLN A 113 5.66 1.07 4.79
N LEU A 114 5.25 -0.19 4.94
CA LEU A 114 3.86 -0.57 5.19
C LEU A 114 3.33 -0.03 6.54
N SER A 115 4.18 -0.02 7.56
CA SER A 115 3.84 0.52 8.87
C SER A 115 3.66 2.04 8.81
N LEU A 116 4.59 2.74 8.15
CA LEU A 116 4.55 4.19 7.98
C LEU A 116 3.34 4.63 7.13
N LEU A 117 3.00 3.90 6.07
CA LEU A 117 1.78 4.14 5.30
C LEU A 117 0.53 4.06 6.17
N THR A 118 0.45 3.06 7.05
CA THR A 118 -0.70 2.88 7.95
C THR A 118 -0.79 4.04 8.94
N GLU A 119 0.31 4.41 9.59
CA GLU A 119 0.33 5.53 10.53
C GLU A 119 -0.03 6.87 9.84
N LEU A 120 0.55 7.16 8.67
CA LEU A 120 0.25 8.38 7.93
C LEU A 120 -1.23 8.48 7.55
N LEU A 121 -1.84 7.37 7.10
CA LEU A 121 -3.27 7.33 6.80
C LEU A 121 -4.13 7.66 8.03
N GLU A 122 -3.80 7.08 9.18
CA GLU A 122 -4.51 7.39 10.43
C GLU A 122 -4.33 8.84 10.86
N GLN A 123 -3.12 9.40 10.73
CA GLN A 123 -2.86 10.81 11.03
C GLN A 123 -3.64 11.74 10.10
N LEU A 124 -3.77 11.37 8.82
CA LEU A 124 -4.55 12.11 7.83
C LEU A 124 -6.06 12.04 8.13
N ALA A 125 -6.58 10.86 8.49
CA ALA A 125 -7.99 10.69 8.86
C ALA A 125 -8.33 11.50 10.13
N ARG A 126 -7.52 11.38 11.19
CA ARG A 126 -7.69 12.19 12.41
C ARG A 126 -7.57 13.69 12.11
N GLY A 127 -6.61 14.07 11.27
CA GLY A 127 -6.43 15.46 10.85
C GLY A 127 -7.63 16.02 10.08
N TRP A 128 -8.27 15.19 9.25
CA TRP A 128 -9.51 15.54 8.57
C TRP A 128 -10.65 15.80 9.57
N GLU A 129 -10.85 14.89 10.52
CA GLU A 129 -11.89 15.01 11.57
C GLU A 129 -11.68 16.27 12.41
N GLU A 130 -10.44 16.54 12.85
CA GLU A 130 -10.10 17.74 13.62
C GLU A 130 -10.39 19.03 12.85
N LEU A 131 -9.93 19.12 11.59
CA LEU A 131 -10.16 20.31 10.75
C LEU A 131 -11.64 20.52 10.44
N SER A 132 -12.41 19.45 10.18
CA SER A 132 -13.86 19.53 10.00
C SER A 132 -14.53 20.09 11.26
N CYS A 133 -14.12 19.58 12.43
CA CYS A 133 -14.62 20.05 13.71
C CYS A 133 -14.34 21.54 13.94
N TYR A 134 -13.14 22.05 13.63
CA TYR A 134 -12.84 23.48 13.75
C TYR A 134 -13.74 24.34 12.86
N VAL A 135 -14.04 23.89 11.65
CA VAL A 135 -14.87 24.64 10.70
C VAL A 135 -16.36 24.62 11.07
N GLU A 136 -16.82 23.55 11.72
CA GLU A 136 -18.21 23.34 12.11
C GLU A 136 -18.54 23.95 13.48
N THR A 137 -17.60 23.92 14.43
CA THR A 137 -17.89 24.22 15.85
C THR A 137 -17.34 25.55 16.32
N TYR A 138 -16.26 26.08 15.73
CA TYR A 138 -15.67 27.32 16.21
C TYR A 138 -16.44 28.54 15.70
N ASP A 139 -16.70 29.47 16.60
CA ASP A 139 -17.12 30.82 16.22
C ASP A 139 -15.99 31.59 15.53
N MET A 140 -16.35 32.71 14.88
CA MET A 140 -15.42 33.55 14.13
C MET A 140 -14.17 33.93 14.94
N THR A 141 -14.39 34.37 16.18
CA THR A 141 -13.32 34.88 17.06
C THR A 141 -12.35 33.76 17.41
N THR A 142 -12.88 32.61 17.86
CA THR A 142 -12.09 31.44 18.25
C THR A 142 -11.29 30.90 17.07
N PHE A 143 -11.93 30.81 15.89
CA PHE A 143 -11.28 30.36 14.67
C PHE A 143 -10.11 31.25 14.26
N LEU A 144 -10.30 32.58 14.29
CA LEU A 144 -9.23 33.53 13.96
C LEU A 144 -8.11 33.53 15.01
N CYS A 145 -8.44 33.44 16.30
CA CYS A 145 -7.45 33.35 17.38
C CYS A 145 -6.60 32.07 17.30
N GLN A 146 -7.17 30.96 16.85
CA GLN A 146 -6.47 29.69 16.69
C GLN A 146 -5.92 29.46 15.28
N TRP A 147 -5.96 30.46 14.40
CA TRP A 147 -5.59 30.30 13.00
C TRP A 147 -4.18 29.74 12.81
N ASP A 148 -3.19 30.22 13.58
CA ASP A 148 -1.81 29.75 13.42
C ASP A 148 -1.67 28.25 13.69
N LEU A 149 -2.42 27.72 14.66
CA LEU A 149 -2.49 26.28 14.93
C LEU A 149 -3.16 25.53 13.78
N ILE A 150 -4.26 26.06 13.24
CA ILE A 150 -4.97 25.48 12.09
C ILE A 150 -4.06 25.46 10.86
N ALA A 151 -3.35 26.55 10.58
CA ALA A 151 -2.42 26.68 9.47
C ALA A 151 -1.22 25.71 9.60
N GLN A 152 -0.66 25.56 10.80
CA GLN A 152 0.37 24.56 11.07
C GLN A 152 -0.14 23.13 10.83
N LYS A 153 -1.36 22.82 11.26
CA LYS A 153 -1.98 21.52 11.02
C LYS A 153 -2.18 21.27 9.52
N LEU A 154 -2.69 22.23 8.76
CA LEU A 154 -2.83 22.15 7.31
C LEU A 154 -1.50 21.85 6.62
N SER A 155 -0.45 22.59 6.95
CA SER A 155 0.90 22.38 6.41
C SER A 155 1.42 20.97 6.72
N LYS A 156 1.28 20.52 7.97
CA LYS A 156 1.68 19.18 8.41
C LYS A 156 0.93 18.07 7.67
N LEU A 157 -0.38 18.21 7.48
CA LEU A 157 -1.20 17.24 6.75
C LEU A 157 -0.83 17.21 5.26
N SER A 158 -0.51 18.35 4.65
CA SER A 158 0.01 18.41 3.28
C SER A 158 1.31 17.62 3.15
N GLN A 159 2.26 17.82 4.07
CA GLN A 159 3.52 17.08 4.08
C GLN A 159 3.33 15.58 4.28
N PHE A 160 2.40 15.18 5.16
CA PHE A 160 2.03 13.78 5.35
C PHE A 160 1.46 13.15 4.09
N MET A 161 0.62 13.90 3.37
CA MET A 161 0.04 13.46 2.11
C MET A 161 1.12 13.24 1.04
N GLU A 162 2.03 14.20 0.86
CA GLU A 162 3.16 14.08 -0.07
C GLU A 162 4.05 12.87 0.27
N THR A 163 4.35 12.69 1.56
CA THR A 163 5.13 11.55 2.05
C THR A 163 4.42 10.24 1.76
N LEU A 164 3.11 10.15 2.02
CA LEU A 164 2.31 8.96 1.75
C LEU A 164 2.32 8.60 0.26
N ILE A 165 2.10 9.58 -0.63
CA ILE A 165 2.12 9.36 -2.09
C ILE A 165 3.49 8.83 -2.52
N SER A 166 4.58 9.39 -1.99
CA SER A 166 5.94 8.93 -2.30
C SER A 166 6.23 7.49 -1.86
N LEU A 167 5.52 7.00 -0.84
CA LEU A 167 5.67 5.67 -0.28
C LEU A 167 4.77 4.62 -0.95
N GLN A 168 3.92 4.98 -1.92
CA GLN A 168 3.06 3.98 -2.58
C GLN A 168 3.82 3.04 -3.51
N VAL A 169 5.00 3.46 -3.99
CA VAL A 169 5.87 2.66 -4.84
C VAL A 169 7.07 2.19 -4.02
N PRO A 170 7.37 0.88 -3.99
CA PRO A 170 8.58 0.41 -3.33
C PRO A 170 9.83 1.02 -3.95
N GLY A 171 10.73 1.51 -3.10
CA GLY A 171 11.92 2.22 -3.53
C GLY A 171 13.09 1.33 -3.97
N GLN A 172 14.16 1.99 -4.41
CA GLN A 172 15.47 1.37 -4.63
C GLN A 172 16.08 0.86 -3.32
N LEU A 173 16.92 -0.16 -3.43
CA LEU A 173 17.71 -0.72 -2.35
C LEU A 173 19.18 -0.37 -2.56
N TYR A 174 19.81 0.21 -1.54
CA TYR A 174 21.24 0.51 -1.60
C TYR A 174 22.06 -0.67 -1.05
N ALA A 175 22.95 -1.21 -1.89
CA ALA A 175 23.93 -2.20 -1.48
C ALA A 175 25.25 -1.52 -1.14
N LYS A 176 25.65 -1.54 0.15
CA LYS A 176 26.93 -0.96 0.60
C LYS A 176 28.16 -1.75 0.10
N HIS A 177 27.98 -3.05 -0.15
CA HIS A 177 29.05 -3.96 -0.55
C HIS A 177 28.73 -4.57 -1.91
N SER A 178 29.77 -4.98 -2.65
CA SER A 178 29.58 -5.71 -3.90
C SER A 178 28.78 -6.99 -3.66
N LEU A 179 27.74 -7.20 -4.47
CA LEU A 179 26.92 -8.41 -4.43
C LEU A 179 27.64 -9.61 -5.03
N VAL A 180 28.64 -9.37 -5.88
CA VAL A 180 29.41 -10.40 -6.57
C VAL A 180 30.82 -10.47 -5.98
N SER A 181 31.30 -11.69 -5.77
CA SER A 181 32.67 -11.97 -5.35
C SER A 181 33.62 -11.83 -6.55
N HIS A 182 34.62 -10.94 -6.45
CA HIS A 182 35.58 -10.70 -7.53
C HIS A 182 36.45 -11.92 -7.89
N ALA A 183 36.48 -12.96 -7.04
CA ALA A 183 37.20 -14.19 -7.30
C ALA A 183 36.69 -14.93 -8.56
N ASP A 184 35.41 -14.77 -8.89
CA ASP A 184 34.77 -15.46 -10.00
C ASP A 184 34.86 -14.67 -11.32
N LEU A 185 35.35 -13.44 -11.27
CA LEU A 185 35.43 -12.51 -12.39
C LEU A 185 36.88 -12.41 -12.86
N ARG A 186 37.30 -13.28 -13.80
CA ARG A 186 38.64 -13.30 -14.39
C ARG A 186 38.92 -12.05 -15.27
N GLY A 187 39.00 -10.87 -14.65
CA GLY A 187 39.32 -9.60 -15.31
C GLY A 187 38.15 -8.93 -16.04
N THR A 188 36.92 -9.42 -15.89
CA THR A 188 35.73 -8.79 -16.49
C THR A 188 35.13 -7.79 -15.50
N SER A 189 35.08 -6.50 -15.87
CA SER A 189 34.35 -5.49 -15.09
C SER A 189 32.86 -5.72 -15.24
N LEU A 190 32.18 -6.04 -14.13
CA LEU A 190 30.72 -6.09 -14.15
C LEU A 190 30.13 -4.68 -14.33
N PRO A 191 28.98 -4.56 -15.00
CA PRO A 191 28.20 -3.34 -14.96
C PRO A 191 27.71 -3.06 -13.53
N ALA A 192 27.33 -1.81 -13.26
CA ALA A 192 26.74 -1.46 -11.98
C ALA A 192 25.44 -2.24 -11.76
N ILE A 193 25.40 -3.06 -10.70
CA ILE A 193 24.22 -3.83 -10.32
C ILE A 193 23.32 -2.92 -9.49
N THR A 194 22.08 -2.74 -9.91
CA THR A 194 21.06 -2.02 -9.16
C THR A 194 20.09 -3.02 -8.52
N LEU A 195 19.64 -2.68 -7.31
CA LEU A 195 18.63 -3.44 -6.58
C LEU A 195 17.43 -2.55 -6.33
N SER A 196 16.24 -3.09 -6.55
CA SER A 196 14.99 -2.45 -6.17
C SER A 196 13.99 -3.47 -5.65
N LEU A 197 12.91 -2.99 -5.05
CA LEU A 197 11.79 -3.83 -4.65
C LEU A 197 10.73 -3.82 -5.75
N GLN A 198 10.40 -5.00 -6.28
CA GLN A 198 9.28 -5.17 -7.19
C GLN A 198 8.08 -5.73 -6.42
N THR A 199 6.91 -5.14 -6.66
CA THR A 199 5.64 -5.61 -6.13
C THR A 199 4.90 -6.44 -7.17
N LYS A 200 4.40 -7.60 -6.77
CA LYS A 200 3.44 -8.40 -7.55
C LYS A 200 2.11 -8.46 -6.83
N MET A 201 1.02 -8.31 -7.56
CA MET A 201 -0.32 -8.24 -6.98
C MET A 201 -0.71 -9.57 -6.32
N PRO A 202 -1.54 -9.54 -5.27
CA PRO A 202 -2.11 -10.75 -4.69
C PRO A 202 -2.91 -11.55 -5.72
N LEU A 203 -2.96 -12.87 -5.53
CA LEU A 203 -3.82 -13.76 -6.31
C LEU A 203 -5.08 -14.05 -5.49
N ILE A 204 -6.24 -13.81 -6.08
CA ILE A 204 -7.54 -13.96 -5.43
C ILE A 204 -8.34 -14.99 -6.22
N PHE A 205 -8.93 -15.96 -5.53
CA PHE A 205 -9.81 -16.92 -6.17
C PHE A 205 -11.11 -16.26 -6.64
N ASP A 206 -11.48 -16.56 -7.87
CA ASP A 206 -12.81 -16.32 -8.41
C ASP A 206 -13.75 -17.35 -7.78
N ARG A 207 -14.48 -16.92 -6.74
CA ARG A 207 -15.37 -17.79 -5.97
C ARG A 207 -16.56 -18.29 -6.79
N GLU A 208 -16.97 -17.55 -7.81
CA GLU A 208 -18.10 -17.92 -8.68
C GLU A 208 -17.66 -18.91 -9.76
N ALA A 209 -16.43 -18.77 -10.27
CA ALA A 209 -15.89 -19.67 -11.30
C ALA A 209 -15.13 -20.88 -10.74
N SER A 210 -14.93 -20.94 -9.41
CA SER A 210 -14.27 -22.07 -8.72
C SER A 210 -15.31 -22.99 -8.09
N PHE A 211 -15.29 -24.28 -8.42
CA PHE A 211 -16.27 -25.25 -7.95
C PHE A 211 -15.71 -26.67 -7.88
N ALA A 212 -16.32 -27.51 -7.06
CA ALA A 212 -15.98 -28.92 -6.94
C ALA A 212 -17.07 -29.83 -7.51
N HIS A 213 -16.64 -30.88 -8.19
CA HIS A 213 -17.45 -32.02 -8.62
C HIS A 213 -17.19 -33.22 -7.70
N LYS A 214 -17.59 -34.41 -8.14
CA LYS A 214 -17.49 -35.68 -7.41
C LYS A 214 -16.05 -36.01 -7.01
N ASN A 215 -15.12 -35.95 -7.96
CA ASN A 215 -13.73 -36.38 -7.78
C ASN A 215 -12.69 -35.35 -8.28
N TRP A 216 -13.13 -34.13 -8.58
CA TRP A 216 -12.24 -33.08 -9.07
C TRP A 216 -12.77 -31.69 -8.71
N ALA A 217 -11.91 -30.68 -8.77
CA ALA A 217 -12.30 -29.29 -8.60
C ALA A 217 -11.71 -28.41 -9.71
N LYS A 218 -12.52 -27.47 -10.22
CA LYS A 218 -12.06 -26.36 -11.04
C LYS A 218 -11.75 -25.19 -10.14
N LEU A 219 -10.59 -24.59 -10.34
CA LEU A 219 -10.16 -23.40 -9.63
C LEU A 219 -9.81 -22.33 -10.65
N LYS A 220 -10.24 -21.10 -10.38
CA LYS A 220 -9.89 -19.92 -11.15
C LYS A 220 -9.51 -18.80 -10.19
N TRP A 221 -8.51 -18.02 -10.56
CA TRP A 221 -8.07 -16.87 -9.80
C TRP A 221 -7.70 -15.72 -10.73
N PHE A 222 -7.55 -14.54 -10.16
CA PHE A 222 -7.11 -13.34 -10.85
C PHE A 222 -6.18 -12.54 -9.95
N SER A 223 -5.40 -11.64 -10.57
CA SER A 223 -4.76 -10.55 -9.85
C SER A 223 -5.65 -9.31 -9.94
N GLU A 224 -5.68 -8.48 -8.90
CA GLU A 224 -6.61 -7.35 -8.78
C GLU A 224 -6.52 -6.37 -9.98
N ASN A 225 -5.34 -6.22 -10.58
CA ASN A 225 -5.12 -5.39 -11.77
C ASN A 225 -5.06 -6.17 -13.09
N GLN A 226 -5.45 -7.45 -13.10
CA GLN A 226 -5.44 -8.32 -14.28
C GLN A 226 -4.11 -8.28 -15.05
N GLU A 227 -3.01 -8.57 -14.34
CA GLU A 227 -1.66 -8.65 -14.92
C GLU A 227 -1.66 -9.55 -16.17
N SER A 228 -1.17 -9.03 -17.30
CA SER A 228 -1.20 -9.70 -18.61
C SER A 228 -0.43 -11.02 -18.65
N GLN A 229 0.56 -11.20 -17.76
CA GLN A 229 1.35 -12.42 -17.64
C GLN A 229 1.49 -12.78 -16.17
N LEU A 230 0.81 -13.85 -15.75
CA LEU A 230 1.04 -14.44 -14.44
C LEU A 230 2.35 -15.23 -14.47
N GLY A 231 3.28 -14.87 -13.58
CA GLY A 231 4.44 -15.71 -13.29
C GLY A 231 4.03 -17.05 -12.65
N PRO A 232 4.98 -17.95 -12.38
CA PRO A 232 4.70 -19.22 -11.72
C PRO A 232 4.02 -18.99 -10.35
N CYS A 233 2.99 -19.78 -10.10
CA CYS A 233 2.20 -19.78 -8.88
C CYS A 233 2.23 -21.18 -8.24
N GLU A 234 1.95 -21.25 -6.95
CA GLU A 234 1.87 -22.50 -6.21
C GLU A 234 0.45 -22.67 -5.69
N LEU A 235 -0.18 -23.79 -6.08
CA LEU A 235 -1.47 -24.19 -5.57
C LEU A 235 -1.26 -25.29 -4.53
N TYR A 236 -1.68 -25.00 -3.30
CA TYR A 236 -1.69 -25.91 -2.17
C TYR A 236 -3.10 -26.49 -2.05
N THR A 237 -3.21 -27.81 -1.99
CA THR A 237 -4.45 -28.52 -1.75
C THR A 237 -4.31 -29.29 -0.45
N LYS A 238 -5.26 -29.12 0.46
CA LYS A 238 -5.27 -29.79 1.76
C LYS A 238 -6.65 -30.34 2.05
N LEU A 239 -6.73 -31.63 2.38
CA LEU A 239 -7.97 -32.21 2.90
C LEU A 239 -8.31 -31.58 4.26
N VAL A 240 -9.52 -31.06 4.41
CA VAL A 240 -10.03 -30.55 5.69
C VAL A 240 -10.57 -31.73 6.48
N THR A 241 -9.80 -32.21 7.45
CA THR A 241 -10.22 -33.28 8.34
C THR A 241 -10.99 -32.71 9.53
N ASP A 242 -12.10 -33.35 9.89
CA ASP A 242 -12.82 -33.02 11.11
C ASP A 242 -11.97 -33.45 12.31
N ARG A 243 -11.96 -32.65 13.40
CA ARG A 243 -11.07 -32.86 14.56
C ARG A 243 -11.22 -34.24 15.22
N SER A 244 -12.28 -34.97 14.90
CA SER A 244 -12.59 -36.32 15.36
C SER A 244 -11.80 -37.44 14.64
N LEU A 245 -11.28 -37.20 13.44
CA LEU A 245 -10.59 -38.21 12.63
C LEU A 245 -9.08 -37.95 12.60
N ARG A 246 -8.29 -38.94 13.05
CA ARG A 246 -6.82 -39.02 12.91
C ARG A 246 -6.37 -39.20 11.45
N GLU A 247 -7.08 -38.65 10.48
CA GLU A 247 -6.61 -38.61 9.10
C GLU A 247 -5.53 -37.50 9.05
N LEU A 248 -4.26 -37.91 8.92
CA LEU A 248 -3.19 -36.96 8.59
C LEU A 248 -3.58 -36.25 7.29
N GLY A 249 -3.77 -34.94 7.37
CA GLY A 249 -4.15 -34.12 6.21
C GLY A 249 -3.13 -34.30 5.10
N HIS A 250 -3.52 -34.97 4.02
CA HIS A 250 -2.69 -35.10 2.84
C HIS A 250 -2.67 -33.73 2.14
N GLY A 251 -1.52 -33.07 2.20
CA GLY A 251 -1.25 -31.82 1.49
C GLY A 251 -0.55 -32.11 0.17
N ARG A 252 -1.02 -31.50 -0.92
CA ARG A 252 -0.34 -31.52 -2.22
C ARG A 252 0.00 -30.10 -2.63
N ILE A 253 1.20 -29.92 -3.19
CA ILE A 253 1.63 -28.66 -3.80
C ILE A 253 1.82 -28.92 -5.29
N GLN A 254 1.37 -27.99 -6.13
CA GLN A 254 1.62 -28.03 -7.56
C GLN A 254 1.93 -26.63 -8.09
N THR A 255 2.89 -26.55 -9.01
CA THR A 255 3.22 -25.31 -9.72
C THR A 255 2.25 -25.11 -10.88
N VAL A 256 1.70 -23.91 -11.00
CA VAL A 256 0.73 -23.54 -12.05
C VAL A 256 1.17 -22.23 -12.70
N THR A 257 1.10 -22.16 -14.02
CA THR A 257 1.45 -20.97 -14.83
C THR A 257 0.23 -20.30 -15.47
N SER A 258 -0.95 -20.91 -15.35
CA SER A 258 -2.23 -20.35 -15.78
C SER A 258 -2.99 -19.72 -14.61
N ASN A 259 -3.99 -18.90 -14.91
CA ASN A 259 -4.96 -18.37 -13.94
C ASN A 259 -6.08 -19.37 -13.60
N THR A 260 -6.02 -20.59 -14.15
CA THR A 260 -6.97 -21.67 -13.91
C THR A 260 -6.25 -22.98 -13.68
N CYS A 261 -6.86 -23.86 -12.89
CA CYS A 261 -6.34 -25.19 -12.61
C CYS A 261 -7.47 -26.19 -12.33
N VAL A 262 -7.30 -27.42 -12.80
CA VAL A 262 -8.17 -28.54 -12.46
C VAL A 262 -7.40 -29.49 -11.56
N VAL A 263 -7.90 -29.73 -10.35
CA VAL A 263 -7.35 -30.70 -9.40
C VAL A 263 -8.17 -31.97 -9.50
N GLN A 264 -7.53 -33.07 -9.89
CA GLN A 264 -8.14 -34.40 -10.05
C GLN A 264 -7.94 -35.26 -8.79
N ASP A 265 -8.55 -36.45 -8.80
CA ASP A 265 -8.37 -37.51 -7.79
C ASP A 265 -8.76 -37.09 -6.36
N LEU A 266 -9.74 -36.21 -6.24
CA LEU A 266 -10.35 -35.86 -4.96
C LEU A 266 -11.32 -36.94 -4.52
N GLN A 267 -11.44 -37.15 -3.21
CA GLN A 267 -12.40 -38.09 -2.65
C GLN A 267 -13.81 -37.47 -2.64
N PRO A 268 -14.86 -38.20 -3.06
CA PRO A 268 -16.24 -37.73 -2.99
C PRO A 268 -16.73 -37.44 -1.58
N GLY A 269 -17.59 -36.44 -1.43
CA GLY A 269 -18.21 -36.04 -0.16
C GLY A 269 -17.27 -35.38 0.86
N ARG A 270 -16.05 -35.01 0.48
CA ARG A 270 -15.02 -34.44 1.36
C ARG A 270 -14.80 -32.96 1.08
N SER A 271 -14.34 -32.23 2.09
CA SER A 271 -14.01 -30.81 1.99
C SER A 271 -12.51 -30.62 1.82
N TYR A 272 -12.12 -29.79 0.86
CA TYR A 272 -10.73 -29.47 0.56
C TYR A 272 -10.52 -27.96 0.65
N GLU A 273 -9.44 -27.57 1.34
CA GLU A 273 -8.92 -26.21 1.34
C GLU A 273 -7.87 -26.08 0.23
N PHE A 274 -8.11 -25.14 -0.67
CA PHE A 274 -7.21 -24.76 -1.74
C PHE A 274 -6.63 -23.39 -1.41
N THR A 275 -5.30 -23.27 -1.44
CA THR A 275 -4.60 -22.00 -1.19
C THR A 275 -3.73 -21.66 -2.39
N ILE A 276 -3.87 -20.45 -2.92
CA ILE A 276 -3.07 -19.96 -4.06
C ILE A 276 -2.05 -18.95 -3.59
N ARG A 277 -0.80 -19.10 -4.06
CA ARG A 277 0.31 -18.20 -3.75
C ARG A 277 1.15 -17.94 -4.98
N ARG A 278 1.82 -16.79 -5.03
CA ARG A 278 2.94 -16.59 -5.98
C ARG A 278 4.09 -17.52 -5.58
N ALA A 279 4.86 -18.00 -6.55
CA ALA A 279 5.98 -18.90 -6.27
C ALA A 279 7.03 -18.26 -5.35
N ALA A 280 7.57 -19.07 -4.44
CA ALA A 280 8.63 -18.66 -3.54
C ALA A 280 10.00 -18.76 -4.22
N THR A 281 10.28 -17.82 -5.13
CA THR A 281 11.58 -17.74 -5.82
C THR A 281 12.69 -17.25 -4.88
N ASP A 282 13.94 -17.41 -5.29
CA ASP A 282 15.11 -16.97 -4.52
C ASP A 282 15.09 -15.47 -4.20
N THR A 283 14.42 -14.68 -5.04
CA THR A 283 14.26 -13.23 -4.88
C THR A 283 13.07 -12.81 -4.01
N LEU A 284 12.21 -13.72 -3.53
CA LEU A 284 11.07 -13.36 -2.67
C LEU A 284 11.56 -12.78 -1.33
N VAL A 285 11.13 -11.54 -1.03
CA VAL A 285 11.55 -10.75 0.14
C VAL A 285 10.50 -10.79 1.25
N PHE A 286 9.27 -10.46 0.90
CA PHE A 286 8.19 -10.29 1.87
C PHE A 286 6.85 -10.71 1.27
N VAL A 287 6.08 -11.44 2.06
CA VAL A 287 4.69 -11.79 1.83
C VAL A 287 4.03 -12.03 3.18
N LYS A 288 2.82 -11.51 3.38
CA LYS A 288 2.03 -11.74 4.60
C LYS A 288 0.65 -12.35 4.30
N TRP A 289 0.28 -12.45 3.03
CA TRP A 289 -1.08 -12.80 2.62
C TRP A 289 -1.11 -13.90 1.57
N HIS A 290 -2.21 -14.66 1.56
CA HIS A 290 -2.58 -15.62 0.53
C HIS A 290 -4.12 -15.75 0.53
N ASP A 291 -4.71 -16.14 -0.60
CA ASP A 291 -6.13 -16.50 -0.64
C ASP A 291 -6.31 -18.00 -0.49
N SER A 292 -7.41 -18.37 0.18
CA SER A 292 -7.81 -19.75 0.39
C SER A 292 -9.30 -19.90 0.19
N ILE A 293 -9.72 -21.01 -0.44
CA ILE A 293 -11.13 -21.39 -0.59
C ILE A 293 -11.34 -22.80 -0.11
N ILE A 294 -12.52 -23.08 0.44
CA ILE A 294 -12.92 -24.43 0.82
C ILE A 294 -14.02 -24.86 -0.13
N LEU A 295 -13.82 -25.97 -0.85
CA LEU A 295 -14.82 -26.58 -1.70
C LEU A 295 -15.11 -28.00 -1.20
N LYS A 296 -16.39 -28.37 -1.21
CA LYS A 296 -16.85 -29.72 -0.87
C LYS A 296 -17.16 -30.49 -2.14
N THR A 297 -16.55 -31.65 -2.31
CA THR A 297 -16.86 -32.55 -3.42
C THR A 297 -18.25 -33.16 -3.26
N LYS A 298 -18.92 -33.41 -4.38
CA LYS A 298 -20.26 -34.04 -4.39
C LYS A 298 -20.19 -35.47 -3.86
N THR A 299 -21.26 -35.94 -3.24
CA THR A 299 -21.33 -37.34 -2.79
C THR A 299 -21.70 -38.25 -3.95
N ASN A 300 -21.56 -39.56 -3.76
CA ASN A 300 -21.98 -40.54 -4.78
C ASN A 300 -23.51 -40.60 -4.98
N ALA A 301 -24.30 -39.99 -4.09
CA ALA A 301 -25.75 -39.99 -4.13
C ALA A 301 -26.36 -38.76 -4.84
N ASP A 302 -25.52 -37.81 -5.29
CA ASP A 302 -25.94 -36.55 -5.92
C ASP A 302 -25.91 -36.58 -7.46
N GLU A 303 -26.06 -37.78 -8.06
CA GLU A 303 -26.28 -38.03 -9.50
C GLU A 303 -27.76 -38.36 -9.76
#